data_AF-A0A2V8JLV0-F1
#
_entry.id   AF-A0A2V8JLV0-F1
#
_cell.length_a   1.000
_cell.length_b   1.000
_cell.length_c   1.000
_cell.angle_alpha   90.00
_cell.angle_beta   90.00
_cell.angle_gamma   90.00
#
_symmetry.space_group_name_H-M   'P 1'
#
loop_
_entity.id
_entity.type
_entity.pdbx_description
1 polymer ?
#
loop_
_entity_poly.entity_id
_entity_poly.type
_entity_poly.pdbx_seq_one_letter_code
_entity_poly.pdbx_strand_id
1 'polypeptide(L)'
;MVGGWLPLWGIVTQPVAFVIFVTAALAETKRVPFDLPEGESEIIGYFVEYSGMKFGMFFLTDFLETILVASLTTTLFFGGWHVPYLMPDGFHFPWGGVLLVPNLVYVLLGVTSFSIKVILFCFLFMQLRWTLPRFRYDQLMSLGWKGLFPIAVANVVVTAVVLVFFGKAS
;
A
#
# COMPACT_ATOMS: atom_id res chain seq x y z
N MET A 1 10.63 -15.07 -10.66
CA MET A 1 11.47 -14.66 -9.51
C MET A 1 12.71 -13.95 -10.05
N VAL A 2 13.13 -12.83 -9.49
CA VAL A 2 14.42 -12.21 -9.83
C VAL A 2 15.52 -13.11 -9.25
N GLY A 3 16.40 -13.61 -10.11
CA GLY A 3 17.52 -14.49 -9.73
C GLY A 3 17.12 -15.84 -9.10
N GLY A 4 15.84 -16.25 -9.15
CA GLY A 4 15.35 -17.50 -8.53
C GLY A 4 15.02 -17.41 -7.03
N TRP A 5 15.23 -16.25 -6.38
CA TRP A 5 15.11 -16.09 -4.93
C TRP A 5 14.06 -15.04 -4.52
N LEU A 6 13.92 -13.96 -5.30
CA LEU A 6 12.98 -12.89 -4.98
C LEU A 6 11.71 -13.01 -5.81
N PRO A 7 10.51 -13.03 -5.20
CA PRO A 7 9.26 -12.92 -5.95
C PRO A 7 9.23 -11.59 -6.71
N LEU A 8 8.64 -11.58 -7.91
CA LEU A 8 8.44 -10.37 -8.73
C LEU A 8 7.30 -9.53 -8.12
N TRP A 9 7.51 -9.06 -6.90
CA TRP A 9 6.60 -8.15 -6.24
C TRP A 9 6.69 -6.77 -6.87
N GLY A 10 5.57 -6.04 -6.88
CA GLY A 10 5.48 -4.70 -7.44
C GLY A 10 6.51 -3.73 -6.85
N ILE A 11 6.95 -3.95 -5.60
CA ILE A 11 8.03 -3.15 -4.99
C ILE A 11 9.41 -3.38 -5.65
N VAL A 12 9.68 -4.58 -6.14
CA VAL A 12 10.95 -4.94 -6.79
C VAL A 12 10.96 -4.43 -8.23
N THR A 13 9.82 -4.48 -8.90
CA THR A 13 9.70 -4.01 -10.29
C THR A 13 9.57 -2.50 -10.37
N GLN A 14 8.84 -1.86 -9.45
CA GLN A 14 8.50 -0.44 -9.47
C GLN A 14 8.64 0.23 -8.08
N PRO A 15 9.87 0.41 -7.57
CA PRO A 15 10.08 1.05 -6.26
C PRO A 15 9.63 2.52 -6.24
N VAL A 16 9.76 3.23 -7.36
CA VAL A 16 9.33 4.64 -7.46
C VAL A 16 7.80 4.76 -7.36
N ALA A 17 7.06 3.90 -8.07
CA ALA A 17 5.60 3.87 -7.99
C ALA A 17 5.11 3.54 -6.58
N PHE A 18 5.83 2.67 -5.85
CA PHE A 18 5.50 2.34 -4.46
C PHE A 18 5.55 3.56 -3.54
N VAL A 19 6.62 4.36 -3.61
CA VAL A 19 6.76 5.56 -2.78
C VAL A 19 5.68 6.59 -3.11
N ILE A 20 5.37 6.78 -4.40
CA ILE A 20 4.29 7.69 -4.84
C ILE A 20 2.94 7.20 -4.33
N PHE A 21 2.67 5.90 -4.44
CA PHE A 21 1.41 5.32 -3.98
C PHE A 21 1.25 5.45 -2.47
N VAL A 22 2.27 5.08 -1.68
CA VAL A 22 2.21 5.18 -0.22
C VAL A 22 2.04 6.63 0.23
N THR A 23 2.77 7.58 -0.37
CA THR A 23 2.64 8.99 -0.01
C THR A 23 1.26 9.56 -0.38
N ALA A 24 0.72 9.22 -1.55
CA ALA A 24 -0.62 9.63 -1.96
C ALA A 24 -1.70 8.99 -1.08
N ALA A 25 -1.57 7.71 -0.74
CA ALA A 25 -2.56 7.00 0.05
C ALA A 25 -2.57 7.46 1.53
N LEU A 26 -1.41 7.84 2.08
CA LEU A 26 -1.34 8.52 3.38
C LEU A 26 -2.05 9.89 3.34
N ALA A 27 -1.87 10.66 2.27
CA ALA A 27 -2.59 11.93 2.09
C ALA A 27 -4.10 11.73 1.96
N GLU A 28 -4.54 10.65 1.30
CA GLU A 28 -5.96 10.31 1.15
C GLU A 28 -6.61 9.93 2.49
N THR A 29 -5.92 9.25 3.40
CA THR A 29 -6.49 8.88 4.72
C THR A 29 -6.80 10.08 5.64
N LYS A 30 -6.40 11.30 5.26
CA LYS A 30 -6.68 12.55 6.00
C LYS A 30 -6.24 12.49 7.47
N ARG A 31 -5.26 11.64 7.79
CA ARG A 31 -4.70 11.46 9.13
C ARG A 31 -3.35 12.14 9.24
N VAL A 32 -2.96 12.50 10.46
CA VAL A 32 -1.62 13.02 10.79
C VAL A 32 -0.56 12.12 10.12
N PRO A 33 0.32 12.66 9.26
CA PRO A 33 0.76 14.05 9.12
C PRO A 33 0.00 14.93 8.09
N PHE A 34 -1.02 14.39 7.41
CA PHE A 34 -1.83 15.04 6.37
C PHE A 34 -3.29 15.27 6.82
N ASP A 35 -3.49 15.87 7.99
CA ASP A 35 -4.77 16.02 8.69
C ASP A 35 -5.54 17.32 8.37
N LEU A 36 -5.48 17.80 7.13
CA LEU A 36 -5.98 19.13 6.76
C LEU A 36 -7.50 19.32 6.89
N PRO A 37 -8.34 18.34 6.54
CA PRO A 37 -9.80 18.47 6.74
C PRO A 37 -10.21 18.51 8.21
N GLU A 38 -9.42 17.88 9.08
CA GLU A 38 -9.65 17.90 10.54
C GLU A 38 -9.11 19.19 11.18
N GLY A 39 -8.10 19.82 10.58
CA GLY A 39 -7.27 20.81 11.27
C GLY A 39 -7.10 22.19 10.65
N GLU A 40 -7.71 22.50 9.49
CA GLU A 40 -7.63 23.84 8.86
C GLU A 40 -8.98 24.54 8.57
N SER A 41 -10.09 24.10 9.19
CA SER A 41 -11.29 24.96 9.29
C SER A 41 -11.33 25.56 10.70
N GLU A 42 -10.81 26.77 10.83
CA GLU A 42 -10.47 27.44 12.10
C GLU A 42 -11.41 27.13 13.30
N ILE A 43 -10.81 26.54 14.35
CA ILE A 43 -11.24 26.43 15.77
C ILE A 43 -12.07 25.20 16.20
N ILE A 44 -12.93 24.56 15.41
CA ILE A 44 -13.48 23.23 15.78
C ILE A 44 -14.05 22.53 14.54
N GLY A 45 -13.38 21.49 14.05
CA GLY A 45 -13.79 20.75 12.85
C GLY A 45 -15.11 19.99 13.01
N TYR A 46 -15.37 19.01 12.14
CA TYR A 46 -16.63 18.25 12.13
C TYR A 46 -16.94 17.52 13.46
N PHE A 47 -15.96 17.38 14.37
CA PHE A 47 -16.13 16.81 15.70
C PHE A 47 -17.15 17.53 16.59
N VAL A 48 -17.49 18.80 16.33
CA VAL A 48 -18.52 19.54 17.10
C VAL A 48 -19.89 19.51 16.41
N GLU A 49 -19.93 19.25 15.11
CA GLU A 49 -21.15 19.27 14.31
C GLU A 49 -21.92 17.93 14.37
N TYR A 50 -21.23 16.83 14.68
CA TYR A 50 -21.80 15.49 14.71
C TYR A 50 -21.68 14.83 16.09
N SER A 51 -22.78 14.23 16.58
CA SER A 51 -22.85 13.52 17.86
C SER A 51 -23.47 12.12 17.72
N GLY A 52 -23.18 11.24 18.69
CA GLY A 52 -23.74 9.89 18.79
C GLY A 52 -23.37 8.98 17.61
N MET A 53 -24.38 8.43 16.94
CA MET A 53 -24.18 7.46 15.85
C MET A 53 -23.51 8.07 14.62
N LYS A 54 -23.79 9.34 14.29
CA LYS A 54 -23.19 10.00 13.12
C LYS A 54 -21.68 10.18 13.29
N PHE A 55 -21.26 10.54 14.50
CA PHE A 55 -19.85 10.57 14.88
C PHE A 55 -19.21 9.18 14.75
N GLY A 56 -19.88 8.14 15.27
CA GLY A 56 -19.41 6.76 15.15
C GLY A 56 -19.21 6.32 13.69
N MET A 57 -20.07 6.75 12.76
CA MET A 57 -19.91 6.47 11.33
C MET A 57 -18.66 7.11 10.75
N PHE A 58 -18.35 8.37 11.08
CA PHE A 58 -17.12 9.02 10.63
C PHE A 58 -15.87 8.28 11.12
N PHE A 59 -15.81 7.94 12.41
CA PHE A 59 -14.68 7.17 12.96
C PHE A 59 -14.52 5.81 12.30
N LEU A 60 -15.63 5.09 12.11
CA LEU A 60 -15.62 3.79 11.44
C LEU A 60 -15.09 3.91 10.00
N THR A 61 -15.53 4.93 9.26
CA THR A 61 -15.05 5.19 7.89
C THR A 61 -13.55 5.43 7.86
N ASP A 62 -13.00 6.25 8.76
CA ASP A 62 -11.54 6.50 8.80
C ASP A 62 -10.73 5.22 9.08
N PHE A 63 -11.24 4.36 9.96
CA PHE A 63 -10.59 3.06 10.23
C PHE A 63 -10.67 2.14 9.02
N LEU A 64 -11.82 2.10 8.34
CA LEU A 64 -11.99 1.33 7.12
C LEU A 64 -11.10 1.84 5.98
N GLU A 65 -10.94 3.16 5.84
CA GLU A 65 -10.08 3.78 4.84
C GLU A 65 -8.61 3.36 5.04
N THR A 66 -8.13 3.35 6.29
CA THR A 66 -6.78 2.88 6.63
C THR A 66 -6.58 1.41 6.25
N ILE A 67 -7.56 0.55 6.54
CA ILE A 67 -7.51 -0.88 6.20
C ILE A 67 -7.56 -1.07 4.68
N LEU A 68 -8.38 -0.29 3.96
CA LEU A 68 -8.47 -0.33 2.51
C LEU A 68 -7.15 0.05 1.86
N VAL A 69 -6.53 1.15 2.28
CA VAL A 69 -5.22 1.59 1.77
C VAL A 69 -4.14 0.54 2.04
N ALA A 70 -4.12 -0.08 3.23
CA ALA A 70 -3.21 -1.18 3.53
C ALA A 70 -3.46 -2.42 2.66
N SER A 71 -4.73 -2.72 2.36
CA SER A 71 -5.11 -3.81 1.47
C SER A 71 -4.66 -3.56 0.03
N LEU A 72 -4.84 -2.35 -0.50
CA LEU A 72 -4.41 -1.95 -1.85
C LEU A 72 -2.88 -1.94 -1.96
N THR A 73 -2.18 -1.45 -0.93
CA THR A 73 -0.71 -1.50 -0.89
C THR A 73 -0.21 -2.95 -0.96
N THR A 74 -0.87 -3.85 -0.23
CA THR A 74 -0.52 -5.27 -0.19
C THR A 74 -0.77 -5.97 -1.53
N THR A 75 -1.90 -5.71 -2.18
CA THR A 75 -2.25 -6.32 -3.47
C THR A 75 -1.35 -5.82 -4.60
N LEU A 76 -1.15 -4.51 -4.70
CA LEU A 76 -0.41 -3.89 -5.81
C LEU A 76 1.09 -4.14 -5.71
N PHE A 77 1.69 -4.03 -4.51
CA PHE A 77 3.15 -4.02 -4.37
C PHE A 77 3.74 -5.25 -3.73
N PHE A 78 3.01 -5.96 -2.86
CA PHE A 78 3.54 -7.10 -2.09
C PHE A 78 2.95 -8.45 -2.52
N GLY A 79 2.37 -8.50 -3.71
CA GLY A 79 1.90 -9.73 -4.35
C GLY A 79 0.66 -10.34 -3.68
N GLY A 80 -0.09 -9.59 -2.87
CA GLY A 80 -1.33 -10.04 -2.24
C GLY A 80 -1.13 -11.33 -1.42
N TRP A 81 -1.86 -12.37 -1.83
CA TRP A 81 -1.82 -13.74 -1.28
C TRP A 81 -0.55 -14.54 -1.59
N HIS A 82 0.35 -14.03 -2.43
CA HIS A 82 1.53 -14.77 -2.85
C HIS A 82 2.50 -14.96 -1.68
N VAL A 83 2.79 -16.22 -1.39
CA VAL A 83 3.84 -16.66 -0.47
C VAL A 83 5.05 -17.11 -1.30
N PRO A 84 6.27 -16.62 -1.01
CA PRO A 84 7.47 -17.08 -1.72
C PRO A 84 7.57 -18.61 -1.70
N TYR A 85 7.95 -19.20 -2.84
CA TYR A 85 8.14 -20.65 -3.03
C TYR A 85 6.88 -21.52 -2.96
N LEU A 86 5.69 -20.93 -2.74
CA LEU A 86 4.43 -21.65 -2.73
C LEU A 86 3.85 -21.69 -4.16
N MET A 87 3.84 -22.88 -4.77
CA MET A 87 3.20 -23.17 -6.05
C MET A 87 1.90 -23.95 -5.81
N PRO A 88 1.01 -24.09 -6.82
CA PRO A 88 -0.26 -24.82 -6.67
C PRO A 88 -0.09 -26.26 -6.17
N ASP A 89 1.03 -26.90 -6.50
CA ASP A 89 1.34 -28.28 -6.13
C ASP A 89 2.04 -28.41 -4.76
N GLY A 90 2.56 -27.32 -4.19
CA GLY A 90 3.28 -27.33 -2.90
C GLY A 90 4.41 -26.30 -2.79
N PHE A 91 5.26 -26.45 -1.77
CA PHE A 91 6.47 -25.64 -1.62
C PHE A 91 7.60 -26.19 -2.50
N HIS A 92 8.05 -25.38 -3.45
CA HIS A 92 9.18 -25.70 -4.33
C HIS A 92 10.37 -24.85 -3.91
N PHE A 93 11.28 -25.42 -3.16
CA PHE A 93 12.47 -24.70 -2.70
C PHE A 93 13.57 -24.71 -3.77
N PRO A 94 14.39 -23.64 -3.88
CA PRO A 94 15.46 -23.53 -4.87
C PRO A 94 16.59 -24.56 -4.68
N TRP A 95 16.64 -25.23 -3.52
CA TRP A 95 17.57 -26.32 -3.19
C TRP A 95 17.01 -27.74 -3.45
N GLY A 96 15.92 -27.87 -4.19
CA GLY A 96 15.40 -29.18 -4.66
C GLY A 96 14.46 -29.90 -3.69
N GLY A 97 14.08 -29.26 -2.58
CA GLY A 97 13.03 -29.78 -1.69
C GLY A 97 11.65 -29.47 -2.27
N VAL A 98 10.84 -30.51 -2.49
CA VAL A 98 9.42 -30.36 -2.86
C VAL A 98 8.59 -30.89 -1.71
N LEU A 99 7.82 -30.01 -1.07
CA LEU A 99 6.87 -30.39 -0.03
C LEU A 99 5.46 -30.23 -0.60
N LEU A 100 4.81 -31.35 -0.89
CA LEU A 100 3.44 -31.37 -1.38
C LEU A 100 2.51 -30.95 -0.26
N VAL A 101 1.66 -29.97 -0.53
CA VAL A 101 0.75 -29.38 0.45
C VAL A 101 -0.69 -29.62 -0.02
N PRO A 102 -1.61 -30.10 0.83
CA PRO A 102 -3.02 -30.18 0.48
C PRO A 102 -3.57 -28.81 0.07
N ASN A 103 -4.46 -28.78 -0.93
CA ASN A 103 -5.02 -27.52 -1.47
C ASN A 103 -5.63 -26.61 -0.37
N LEU A 104 -6.29 -27.20 0.63
CA LEU A 104 -6.83 -26.46 1.77
C LEU A 104 -5.76 -25.66 2.51
N VAL A 105 -4.59 -26.26 2.74
CA VAL A 105 -3.48 -25.61 3.44
C VAL A 105 -2.86 -24.51 2.57
N TYR A 106 -2.77 -24.71 1.24
CA TYR A 106 -2.36 -23.65 0.30
C TYR A 106 -3.25 -22.40 0.42
N VAL A 107 -4.58 -22.58 0.43
CA VAL A 107 -5.54 -21.48 0.54
C VAL A 107 -5.40 -20.78 1.90
N LEU A 108 -5.31 -21.54 2.99
CA LEU A 108 -5.14 -20.98 4.33
C LEU A 108 -3.83 -20.19 4.46
N LEU A 109 -2.72 -20.68 3.89
CA LEU A 109 -1.45 -19.96 3.85
C LEU A 109 -1.53 -18.68 3.02
N GLY A 110 -2.25 -18.69 1.89
CA GLY A 110 -2.47 -17.50 1.08
C GLY A 110 -3.28 -16.42 1.81
N VAL A 111 -4.39 -16.82 2.46
CA VAL A 111 -5.24 -15.90 3.22
C VAL A 111 -4.50 -15.34 4.44
N THR A 112 -3.81 -16.20 5.20
CA THR A 112 -3.03 -15.76 6.37
C THR A 112 -1.90 -14.83 5.97
N SER A 113 -1.18 -15.12 4.88
CA SER A 113 -0.15 -14.25 4.32
C SER A 113 -0.70 -12.88 3.96
N PHE A 114 -1.85 -12.83 3.29
CA PHE A 114 -2.50 -11.57 2.96
C PHE A 114 -2.88 -10.77 4.21
N SER A 115 -3.58 -11.39 5.17
CA SER A 115 -4.00 -10.75 6.41
C SER A 115 -2.82 -10.24 7.24
N ILE A 116 -1.74 -11.01 7.35
CA ILE A 116 -0.52 -10.59 8.07
C ILE A 116 0.11 -9.36 7.40
N LYS A 117 0.21 -9.34 6.07
CA LYS A 117 0.75 -8.19 5.34
C LYS A 117 -0.12 -6.95 5.53
N VAL A 118 -1.45 -7.08 5.46
CA VAL A 118 -2.37 -5.96 5.70
C VAL A 118 -2.19 -5.40 7.11
N ILE A 119 -2.14 -6.27 8.13
CA ILE A 119 -1.91 -5.85 9.52
C ILE A 119 -0.55 -5.15 9.67
N LEU A 120 0.49 -5.66 9.01
CA LEU A 120 1.81 -5.04 8.99
C LEU A 120 1.77 -3.64 8.37
N PHE A 121 1.07 -3.44 7.25
CA PHE A 121 0.90 -2.11 6.65
C PHE A 121 0.06 -1.17 7.51
N CYS A 122 -1.02 -1.65 8.12
CA CYS A 122 -1.77 -0.87 9.11
C CYS A 122 -0.87 -0.41 10.26
N PHE A 123 -0.02 -1.30 10.76
CA PHE A 123 0.97 -0.97 11.79
C PHE A 123 1.99 0.06 11.29
N LEU A 124 2.54 -0.09 10.08
CA LEU A 124 3.46 0.87 9.48
C LEU A 124 2.82 2.26 9.32
N PHE A 125 1.59 2.33 8.82
CA PHE A 125 0.88 3.61 8.68
C PHE A 125 0.57 4.26 10.03
N MET A 126 0.26 3.46 11.06
CA MET A 126 0.15 3.98 12.43
C MET A 126 1.48 4.50 12.98
N GLN A 127 2.62 3.90 12.62
CA GLN A 127 3.93 4.42 13.02
C GLN A 127 4.31 5.71 12.29
N LEU A 128 3.88 5.87 11.03
CA LEU A 128 4.13 7.09 10.27
C LEU A 128 3.51 8.33 10.92
N ARG A 129 2.39 8.15 11.63
CA ARG A 129 1.75 9.21 12.42
C ARG A 129 2.66 9.82 13.50
N TRP A 130 3.56 9.03 14.10
CA TRP A 130 4.44 9.51 15.17
C TRP A 130 5.83 9.91 14.69
N THR A 131 6.19 9.61 13.44
CA THR A 131 7.54 9.87 12.91
C THR A 131 7.62 11.16 12.11
N LEU A 132 6.55 11.58 11.44
CA LEU A 132 6.55 12.75 10.58
C LEU A 132 5.88 13.96 11.26
N PRO A 133 6.47 15.17 11.15
CA PRO A 133 5.82 16.40 11.58
C PRO A 133 4.62 16.71 10.69
N ARG A 134 3.66 17.46 11.24
CA ARG A 134 2.44 17.88 10.54
C ARG A 134 2.78 18.80 9.34
N PHE A 135 2.20 18.51 8.18
CA PHE A 135 2.36 19.34 6.98
C PHE A 135 1.27 20.42 6.91
N ARG A 136 1.65 21.62 6.45
CA ARG A 136 0.71 22.71 6.13
C ARG A 136 0.08 22.50 4.74
N TYR A 137 -1.13 23.03 4.52
CA TYR A 137 -1.82 22.99 3.23
C TYR A 137 -0.96 23.36 2.03
N ASP A 138 -0.26 24.48 2.10
CA ASP A 138 0.58 24.97 1.00
C ASP A 138 1.69 23.98 0.63
N GLN A 139 2.26 23.29 1.63
CA GLN A 139 3.32 22.32 1.45
C GLN A 139 2.78 21.03 0.82
N LEU A 140 1.62 20.55 1.29
CA LEU A 140 0.97 19.37 0.71
C LEU A 140 0.59 19.61 -0.75
N MET A 141 0.01 20.77 -1.07
CA MET A 141 -0.37 21.10 -2.44
C MET A 141 0.86 21.20 -3.34
N SER A 142 1.96 21.78 -2.84
CA SER A 142 3.23 21.81 -3.57
C SER A 142 3.83 20.42 -3.78
N LEU A 143 3.75 19.53 -2.78
CA LEU A 143 4.23 18.16 -2.87
C LEU A 143 3.44 17.36 -3.91
N GLY A 144 2.11 17.46 -3.91
CA GLY A 144 1.23 16.80 -4.87
C GLY A 144 1.47 17.26 -6.30
N TRP A 145 1.34 18.56 -6.54
CA TRP A 145 1.36 19.12 -7.91
C TRP A 145 2.76 19.29 -8.49
N LYS A 146 3.75 19.68 -7.69
CA LYS A 146 5.12 19.92 -8.19
C LYS A 146 6.03 18.71 -8.02
N GLY A 147 5.72 17.81 -7.08
CA GLY A 147 6.50 16.61 -6.80
C GLY A 147 5.88 15.34 -7.36
N LEU A 148 4.83 14.83 -6.71
CA LEU A 148 4.27 13.51 -6.96
C LEU A 148 3.70 13.37 -8.38
N PHE A 149 2.96 14.35 -8.87
CA PHE A 149 2.30 14.26 -10.18
C PHE A 149 3.31 14.18 -11.35
N PRO A 150 4.32 15.07 -11.48
CA PRO A 150 5.33 14.95 -12.53
C PRO A 150 6.12 13.63 -12.46
N ILE A 151 6.49 13.19 -11.25
CA ILE A 151 7.26 11.95 -11.06
C ILE A 151 6.40 10.73 -11.44
N ALA A 152 5.10 10.74 -11.12
CA ALA A 152 4.19 9.66 -11.49
C ALA A 152 4.08 9.52 -13.03
N VAL A 153 3.88 10.64 -13.74
CA VAL A 153 3.81 10.65 -15.20
C VAL A 153 5.14 10.18 -15.80
N ALA A 154 6.27 10.68 -15.30
CA ALA A 154 7.59 10.26 -15.75
C ALA A 154 7.80 8.75 -15.53
N ASN A 155 7.42 8.21 -14.37
CA ASN A 155 7.54 6.79 -14.06
C ASN A 155 6.72 5.93 -15.03
N VAL A 156 5.49 6.33 -15.37
CA VAL A 156 4.65 5.61 -16.34
C VAL A 156 5.28 5.60 -17.73
N VAL A 157 5.80 6.75 -18.19
CA VAL A 157 6.48 6.84 -19.50
C VAL A 157 7.74 5.98 -19.54
N VAL A 158 8.59 6.06 -18.51
CA VAL A 158 9.80 5.23 -18.41
C VAL A 158 9.43 3.75 -18.44
N THR A 159 8.39 3.36 -17.71
CA THR A 159 7.89 1.98 -17.72
C THR A 159 7.44 1.54 -19.10
N ALA A 160 6.68 2.38 -19.81
CA ALA A 160 6.23 2.08 -21.16
C ALA A 160 7.42 1.91 -22.12
N VAL A 161 8.43 2.78 -22.04
CA VAL A 161 9.65 2.69 -22.86
C VAL A 161 10.43 1.41 -22.54
N VAL A 162 10.62 1.08 -21.27
CA VAL A 162 11.31 -0.16 -20.85
C VAL A 162 10.57 -1.39 -21.36
N LEU A 163 9.23 -1.40 -21.31
CA LEU A 163 8.43 -2.51 -21.85
C LEU A 163 8.55 -2.64 -23.37
N VAL A 164 8.70 -1.55 -24.11
CA VAL A 164 8.92 -1.62 -25.57
C VAL A 164 10.28 -2.21 -25.92
N PHE A 165 11.34 -1.87 -25.17
CA PHE A 165 12.69 -2.36 -25.45
C PHE A 165 12.99 -3.75 -24.86
N PHE A 166 12.46 -4.06 -23.68
CA PHE A 166 12.76 -5.29 -22.93
C PHE A 166 11.57 -6.24 -22.81
N GLY A 167 10.38 -5.84 -23.25
CA GLY A 167 9.22 -6.70 -23.29
C GLY A 167 9.43 -7.83 -24.29
N LYS A 168 9.89 -8.98 -23.80
CA LYS A 168 9.64 -10.23 -24.51
C LYS A 168 8.13 -10.39 -24.58
N ALA A 169 7.59 -10.25 -25.79
CA ALA A 169 6.27 -10.77 -26.13
C ALA A 169 6.23 -12.24 -25.66
N SER A 170 5.52 -12.47 -24.58
CA SER A 170 5.22 -13.78 -24.01
C SER A 170 3.72 -13.91 -23.97
#